data_AF-A0A381VRX1-F1
#
_entry.id   AF-A0A381VRX1-F1
#
_cell.length_a   1.000
_cell.length_b   1.000
_cell.length_c   1.000
_cell.angle_alpha   90.00
_cell.angle_beta   90.00
_cell.angle_gamma   90.00
#
_symmetry.space_group_name_H-M   'P 1'
#
loop_
_entity.id
_entity.type
_entity.pdbx_description
1 polymer ?
#
loop_
_entity_poly.entity_id
_entity_poly.type
_entity_poly.pdbx_seq_one_letter_code
_entity_poly.pdbx_strand_id
1 'polypeptide(L)'
;MKKYSILSLLVIISCSDPEKIVKQHLQSAEKLMGLEFTDSERDSILPGLIELRGQYKDLRKLELPNHVTFPLYFLPQSSGLQFPTGNDQYQFQEIVTDRPDDIEECAFMTVGELAHLIRT
;
A
#
# COMPACT_ATOMS: atom_id res chain seq x y z
N MET A 1 -62.09 10.30 -26.33
CA MET A 1 -61.41 10.46 -25.03
C MET A 1 -60.65 9.21 -24.54
N LYS A 2 -60.49 8.14 -25.33
CA LYS A 2 -59.77 6.91 -24.93
C LYS A 2 -58.32 6.79 -25.44
N LYS A 3 -57.86 7.67 -26.35
CA LYS A 3 -56.52 7.57 -26.96
C LYS A 3 -55.40 8.17 -26.10
N TYR A 4 -55.72 9.13 -25.23
CA TYR A 4 -54.74 9.76 -24.33
C TYR A 4 -54.52 8.99 -23.03
N SER A 5 -55.40 8.04 -22.70
CA SER A 5 -55.28 7.22 -21.47
C SER A 5 -54.17 6.15 -21.58
N ILE A 6 -53.73 5.80 -22.79
CA ILE A 6 -52.66 4.81 -23.01
C ILE A 6 -51.27 5.46 -22.93
N LEU A 7 -51.17 6.76 -23.22
CA LEU A 7 -49.88 7.47 -23.19
C LEU A 7 -49.38 7.74 -21.76
N SER A 8 -50.30 7.87 -20.79
CA SER A 8 -49.94 8.03 -19.37
C SER A 8 -49.50 6.73 -18.68
N LEU A 9 -49.72 5.55 -19.29
CA LEU A 9 -49.33 4.27 -18.70
C LEU A 9 -47.88 3.87 -19.02
N LEU A 10 -47.26 4.47 -20.05
CA LEU A 10 -45.90 4.12 -20.48
C LEU A 10 -44.78 4.75 -19.61
N VAL A 11 -45.11 5.77 -18.79
CA VAL A 11 -44.12 6.54 -18.01
C VAL A 11 -43.77 5.88 -16.67
N ILE A 12 -44.58 4.91 -16.20
CA ILE A 12 -44.43 4.32 -14.85
C ILE A 12 -43.45 3.13 -14.81
N ILE A 13 -42.94 2.66 -15.96
CA ILE A 13 -42.11 1.43 -16.04
C ILE A 13 -40.60 1.69 -15.96
N SER A 14 -40.14 2.95 -15.91
CA SER A 14 -38.71 3.23 -15.72
C SER A 14 -38.33 3.27 -14.24
N CYS A 15 -38.50 2.15 -13.54
CA CYS A 15 -37.90 1.94 -12.23
C CYS A 15 -36.47 1.42 -12.45
N SER A 16 -35.56 2.33 -12.79
CA SER A 16 -34.13 2.03 -12.82
C SER A 16 -33.67 1.85 -11.38
N ASP A 17 -33.20 0.66 -11.01
CA ASP A 17 -32.54 0.45 -9.72
C ASP A 17 -31.25 1.29 -9.70
N PRO A 18 -31.19 2.40 -8.95
CA PRO A 18 -30.01 3.26 -8.92
C PRO A 18 -28.80 2.51 -8.34
N GLU A 19 -29.05 1.39 -7.66
CA GLU A 19 -28.04 0.49 -7.17
C GLU A 19 -27.69 -0.63 -8.15
N LYS A 20 -28.00 -0.61 -9.44
CA LYS A 20 -27.45 -1.64 -10.35
C LYS A 20 -26.22 -1.15 -11.11
N ILE A 21 -25.07 -1.83 -10.96
CA ILE A 21 -23.94 -1.60 -11.88
C ILE A 21 -24.24 -2.29 -13.20
N VAL A 22 -24.09 -1.56 -14.31
CA VAL A 22 -24.27 -2.04 -15.68
C VAL A 22 -23.05 -1.68 -16.54
N LYS A 23 -22.90 -2.34 -17.70
CA LYS A 23 -21.77 -2.13 -18.63
C LYS A 23 -21.53 -0.66 -19.00
N GLN A 24 -22.59 0.14 -19.10
CA GLN A 24 -22.49 1.57 -19.45
C GLN A 24 -21.73 2.39 -18.40
N HIS A 25 -21.78 1.99 -17.13
CA HIS A 25 -20.98 2.63 -16.07
C HIS A 25 -19.49 2.35 -16.29
N LEU A 26 -19.13 1.12 -16.69
CA LEU A 26 -17.75 0.76 -17.01
C LEU A 26 -17.26 1.52 -18.26
N GLN A 27 -18.08 1.64 -19.30
CA GLN A 27 -17.78 2.46 -20.48
C GLN A 27 -17.50 3.94 -20.15
N SER A 28 -18.21 4.47 -19.16
CA SER A 28 -17.98 5.84 -18.70
C SER A 28 -16.66 5.94 -17.92
N ALA A 29 -16.37 4.95 -17.06
CA ALA A 29 -15.16 4.91 -16.25
C ALA A 29 -13.88 4.69 -17.09
N GLU A 30 -13.90 3.75 -18.04
CA GLU A 30 -12.74 3.47 -18.91
C GLU A 30 -12.36 4.73 -19.71
N LYS A 31 -13.34 5.50 -20.20
CA LYS A 31 -13.10 6.76 -20.90
C LYS A 31 -12.44 7.81 -20.01
N LEU A 32 -12.86 7.92 -18.74
CA LEU A 32 -12.23 8.83 -17.78
C LEU A 32 -10.80 8.40 -17.44
N MET A 33 -10.54 7.09 -17.43
CA MET A 33 -9.23 6.51 -17.14
C MET A 33 -8.29 6.45 -18.36
N GLY A 34 -8.79 6.75 -19.57
CA GLY A 34 -8.01 6.63 -20.81
C GLY A 34 -7.74 5.18 -21.22
N LEU A 35 -8.66 4.26 -20.89
CA LEU A 35 -8.59 2.84 -21.24
C LEU A 35 -9.64 2.50 -22.30
N GLU A 36 -9.35 1.48 -23.11
CA GLU A 36 -10.26 0.93 -24.10
C GLU A 36 -10.45 -0.56 -23.86
N PHE A 37 -11.70 -1.00 -23.73
CA PHE A 37 -12.06 -2.40 -23.60
C PHE A 37 -13.01 -2.82 -24.73
N THR A 38 -12.93 -4.06 -25.15
CA THR A 38 -13.93 -4.72 -26.01
C THR A 38 -15.18 -5.05 -25.19
N ASP A 39 -16.30 -5.34 -25.87
CA ASP A 39 -17.54 -5.71 -25.15
C ASP A 39 -17.35 -6.99 -24.32
N SER A 40 -16.62 -7.99 -24.83
CA SER A 40 -16.33 -9.23 -24.11
C SER A 40 -15.47 -9.02 -22.86
N GLU A 41 -14.54 -8.07 -22.89
CA GLU A 41 -13.72 -7.71 -21.72
C GLU A 41 -14.57 -7.01 -20.67
N ARG A 42 -15.45 -6.09 -21.09
CA ARG A 42 -16.40 -5.44 -20.18
C ARG A 42 -17.31 -6.44 -19.47
N ASP A 43 -17.71 -7.50 -20.18
CA ASP A 43 -18.55 -8.57 -19.63
C ASP A 43 -17.81 -9.38 -18.57
N SER A 44 -16.53 -9.60 -18.80
CA SER A 44 -15.66 -10.30 -17.86
C SER A 44 -15.37 -9.46 -16.61
N ILE A 45 -15.29 -8.14 -16.75
CA ILE A 45 -15.02 -7.21 -15.64
C ILE A 45 -16.26 -6.97 -14.76
N LEU A 46 -17.46 -6.93 -15.36
CA LEU A 46 -18.69 -6.51 -14.69
C LEU A 46 -19.00 -7.26 -13.37
N PRO A 47 -18.86 -8.60 -13.27
CA PRO A 47 -19.07 -9.31 -12.01
C PRO A 47 -18.12 -8.84 -10.89
N GLY A 48 -16.85 -8.61 -11.20
CA GLY A 48 -15.86 -8.14 -10.24
C GLY A 48 -16.17 -6.75 -9.71
N LEU A 49 -16.68 -5.84 -10.56
CA LEU A 49 -17.14 -4.52 -10.12
C LEU A 49 -18.35 -4.59 -9.18
N ILE A 50 -19.27 -5.53 -9.42
CA ILE A 50 -20.42 -5.74 -8.55
C ILE A 50 -19.95 -6.23 -7.18
N GLU A 51 -19.00 -7.18 -7.14
CA GLU A 51 -18.40 -7.67 -5.90
C GLU A 51 -17.67 -6.56 -5.13
N LEU A 52 -16.77 -5.83 -5.80
CA LEU A 52 -16.05 -4.70 -5.20
C LEU A 52 -16.99 -3.65 -4.63
N ARG A 53 -18.11 -3.37 -5.30
CA ARG A 53 -19.11 -2.44 -4.75
C ARG A 53 -19.72 -2.95 -3.45
N GLY A 54 -19.98 -4.26 -3.35
CA GLY A 54 -20.42 -4.90 -2.11
C GLY A 54 -19.41 -4.67 -0.99
N GLN A 55 -18.13 -4.97 -1.25
CA GLN A 55 -17.04 -4.76 -0.30
C GLN A 55 -16.92 -3.30 0.14
N TYR A 56 -17.03 -2.34 -0.78
CA TYR A 56 -17.04 -0.91 -0.43
C TYR A 56 -18.24 -0.52 0.45
N LYS A 57 -19.42 -1.11 0.21
CA LYS A 57 -20.58 -0.89 1.08
C LYS A 57 -20.29 -1.42 2.49
N ASP A 58 -19.64 -2.56 2.62
CA ASP A 58 -19.26 -3.13 3.92
C ASP A 58 -18.23 -2.26 4.64
N LEU A 59 -17.19 -1.78 3.93
CA LEU A 59 -16.21 -0.85 4.50
C LEU A 59 -16.84 0.45 5.00
N ARG A 60 -17.85 0.97 4.27
CA ARG A 60 -18.57 2.20 4.66
C ARG A 60 -19.51 2.02 5.86
N LYS A 61 -19.77 0.79 6.31
CA LYS A 61 -20.48 0.54 7.58
C LYS A 61 -19.60 0.77 8.80
N LEU A 62 -18.27 0.79 8.62
CA LEU A 62 -17.35 1.09 9.72
C LEU A 62 -17.46 2.57 10.09
N GLU A 63 -17.75 2.84 11.35
CA GLU A 63 -17.71 4.21 11.89
C GLU A 63 -16.24 4.65 12.02
N LEU A 64 -15.82 5.55 11.14
CA LEU A 64 -14.51 6.19 11.17
C LEU A 64 -14.68 7.63 11.64
N PRO A 65 -14.52 7.92 12.95
CA PRO A 65 -14.66 9.28 13.44
C PRO A 65 -13.54 10.18 12.90
N ASN A 66 -13.84 11.45 12.65
CA ASN A 66 -12.93 12.40 11.98
C ASN A 66 -11.57 12.61 12.69
N HIS A 67 -11.43 12.21 13.95
CA HIS A 67 -10.16 12.26 14.68
C HIS A 67 -9.20 11.10 14.35
N VAL A 68 -9.69 10.06 13.66
CA VAL A 68 -8.84 8.96 13.18
C VAL A 68 -8.10 9.43 11.95
N THR A 69 -6.80 9.63 12.07
CA THR A 69 -5.95 10.00 10.94
C THR A 69 -5.88 8.87 9.91
N PHE A 70 -5.74 9.23 8.64
CA PHE A 70 -5.38 8.26 7.62
C PHE A 70 -3.97 7.71 7.91
N PRO A 71 -3.72 6.41 7.68
CA PRO A 71 -2.40 5.82 7.80
C PRO A 71 -1.55 6.17 6.57
N LEU A 72 -1.30 7.47 6.35
CA LEU A 72 -0.54 7.98 5.20
C LEU A 72 0.95 7.65 5.27
N TYR A 73 1.43 7.31 6.47
CA TYR A 73 2.83 7.02 6.73
C TYR A 73 2.97 5.59 7.20
N PHE A 74 3.79 4.82 6.50
CA PHE A 74 4.34 3.59 7.05
C PHE A 74 5.32 4.01 8.14
N LEU A 75 4.90 3.87 9.40
CA LEU A 75 5.77 4.04 10.56
C LEU A 75 6.32 2.66 10.93
N PRO A 76 7.54 2.29 10.51
CA PRO A 76 8.11 0.96 10.74
C PRO A 76 8.42 0.66 12.22
N GLN A 77 8.07 1.57 13.14
CA GLN A 77 8.26 1.31 14.56
C GLN A 77 7.31 0.19 14.99
N SER A 78 7.88 -0.89 15.51
CA SER A 78 7.09 -1.85 16.27
C SER A 78 6.59 -1.17 17.56
N SER A 79 5.40 -1.53 18.00
CA SER A 79 4.90 -1.07 19.30
C SER A 79 5.88 -1.47 20.40
N GLY A 80 6.41 -0.49 21.14
CA GLY A 80 7.35 -0.72 22.25
C GLY A 80 8.83 -0.59 21.91
N LEU A 81 9.18 -0.25 20.66
CA LEU A 81 10.57 0.05 20.30
C LEU A 81 11.01 1.38 20.95
N GLN A 82 11.97 1.31 21.88
CA GLN A 82 12.65 2.50 22.41
C GLN A 82 13.95 2.69 21.64
N PHE A 83 14.08 3.82 20.95
CA PHE A 83 15.35 4.19 20.33
C PHE A 83 16.35 4.61 21.41
N PRO A 84 17.61 4.17 21.34
CA PRO A 84 18.63 4.69 22.23
C PRO A 84 18.78 6.20 21.98
N THR A 85 18.58 7.01 23.03
CA THR A 85 18.70 8.47 23.00
C THR A 85 20.01 8.94 23.64
N GLY A 86 20.95 8.03 23.87
CA GLY A 86 22.17 8.27 24.64
C GLY A 86 23.31 8.90 23.86
N ASN A 87 24.27 9.51 24.59
CA ASN A 87 25.58 9.92 24.08
C ASN A 87 26.54 8.73 24.01
N ASP A 88 26.09 7.58 23.50
CA ASP A 88 26.93 6.38 23.49
C ASP A 88 28.15 6.64 22.61
N GLN A 89 29.30 6.82 23.26
CA GLN A 89 30.59 6.95 22.60
C GLN A 89 31.16 5.55 22.44
N TYR A 90 31.49 5.19 21.21
CA TYR A 90 32.23 3.96 20.96
C TYR A 90 33.58 4.04 21.68
N GLN A 91 33.77 3.20 22.70
CA GLN A 91 35.04 3.11 23.41
C GLN A 91 35.97 2.22 22.58
N PHE A 92 36.99 2.83 21.99
CA PHE A 92 38.06 2.08 21.33
C PHE A 92 38.80 1.24 22.38
N GLN A 93 38.64 -0.07 22.31
CA GLN A 93 39.44 -1.00 23.09
C GLN A 93 40.72 -1.30 22.31
N GLU A 94 41.86 -1.13 22.98
CA GLU A 94 43.13 -1.50 22.40
C GLU A 94 43.30 -3.03 22.48
N ILE A 95 43.60 -3.63 21.34
CA ILE A 95 43.97 -5.05 21.25
C ILE A 95 45.49 -5.08 21.16
N VAL A 96 46.14 -5.38 22.28
CA VAL A 96 47.60 -5.51 22.33
C VAL A 96 48.01 -6.75 21.54
N THR A 97 48.92 -6.57 20.60
CA THR A 97 49.32 -7.64 19.68
C THR A 97 50.80 -7.54 19.36
N ASP A 98 51.48 -8.69 19.38
CA ASP A 98 52.89 -8.76 19.00
C ASP A 98 53.02 -8.82 17.47
N ARG A 99 54.13 -8.27 16.95
CA ARG A 99 54.44 -8.35 15.53
C ARG A 99 54.73 -9.82 15.17
N PRO A 100 54.06 -10.41 14.17
CA PRO A 100 54.33 -11.77 13.73
C PRO A 100 55.72 -11.89 13.07
N ASP A 101 56.27 -13.09 13.12
CA ASP A 101 57.57 -13.42 12.50
C ASP A 101 57.49 -13.36 10.97
N ASP A 102 56.36 -13.81 10.40
CA ASP A 102 56.02 -13.67 8.98
C ASP A 102 55.05 -12.49 8.78
N ILE A 103 55.42 -11.55 7.91
CA ILE A 103 54.61 -10.36 7.63
C ILE A 103 53.30 -10.70 6.91
N GLU A 104 53.23 -11.82 6.19
CA GLU A 104 52.02 -12.24 5.48
C GLU A 104 50.89 -12.63 6.47
N GLU A 105 51.22 -12.94 7.73
CA GLU A 105 50.22 -13.21 8.76
C GLU A 105 49.39 -11.96 9.10
N CYS A 106 49.94 -10.75 8.89
CA CYS A 106 49.20 -9.50 9.06
C CYS A 106 47.97 -9.41 8.15
N ALA A 107 47.93 -10.12 7.02
CA ALA A 107 46.77 -10.12 6.12
C ALA A 107 45.51 -10.72 6.75
N PHE A 108 45.66 -11.48 7.84
CA PHE A 108 44.56 -12.16 8.54
C PHE A 108 44.20 -11.51 9.88
N MET A 109 44.91 -10.45 10.27
CA MET A 109 44.68 -9.73 11.53
C MET A 109 43.49 -8.78 11.42
N THR A 110 42.80 -8.55 12.53
CA THR A 110 41.71 -7.58 12.62
C THR A 110 42.23 -6.15 12.55
N VAL A 111 41.34 -5.21 12.23
CA VAL A 111 41.68 -3.77 12.18
C VAL A 111 42.25 -3.27 13.52
N GLY A 112 41.77 -3.78 14.65
CA GLY A 112 42.24 -3.38 15.98
C GLY A 112 43.68 -3.84 16.26
N GLU A 113 44.00 -5.08 15.90
CA GLU A 113 45.36 -5.64 16.06
C GLU A 113 46.35 -4.95 15.13
N LEU A 114 45.98 -4.69 13.87
CA LEU A 114 46.82 -3.94 12.92
C LEU A 114 47.03 -2.49 13.37
N ALA A 115 46.00 -1.84 13.91
CA ALA A 115 46.11 -0.48 14.43
C ALA A 115 47.12 -0.39 15.60
N HIS A 116 47.17 -1.41 16.47
CA HIS A 116 48.18 -1.50 17.53
C HIS A 116 49.60 -1.56 16.95
N LEU A 117 49.85 -2.48 16.01
CA LEU A 117 51.16 -2.66 15.37
C LEU A 117 51.65 -1.44 14.58
N ILE A 118 50.74 -0.61 14.03
CA ILE A 118 51.09 0.64 13.34
C ILE A 118 51.45 1.75 14.34
N ARG A 119 50.79 1.76 15.50
CA ARG A 119 50.94 2.81 16.51
C ARG A 119 52.26 2.70 17.27
N THR A 120 52.72 1.49 17.53
CA THR A 120 53.90 1.17 18.37
C THR A 120 55.13 0.86 17.52
#